data_AF-A0ABC8K9I0-F1
#
_entry.id   AF-A0ABC8K9I0-F1
#
_cell.length_a   1.000
_cell.length_b   1.000
_cell.length_c   1.000
_cell.angle_alpha   90.00
_cell.angle_beta   90.00
_cell.angle_gamma   90.00
#
_symmetry.space_group_name_H-M   'P 1'
#
loop_
_entity.id
_entity.type
_entity.pdbx_description
1 polymer ?
#
loop_
_entity_poly.entity_id
_entity_poly.type
_entity_poly.pdbx_seq_one_letter_code
_entity_poly.pdbx_strand_id
1 'polypeptide(L)'
;MSQEEVSYHMYNPEEDRVYETKNDYRFLGSSGKWFLVVDSRLDLYIINVFSNERIRLPPLERVKSSLYNIERLGGDKGFELFIEEATPYNSSANILVTTKDLRAVLWVDEKKRDYVVVWGFEACPYLRFWKKGDVHYREISTQVDLRFYGLKDMVLKGYSLYVHSEPRYTEHLVLSGHDSFEVVSKMLWPLLRTDEYERPTRANKIFSLINNIAVTTSQEVLMVQTLAYESFSFERHRMFHLYKEQDTKFIKVDSLGDEALFLDLGITVPADHTLGIEPNSIYFTRDDRFCHKRDSYIDICVYNLATKTIKHFPSLSNLKLKDAQWFFPS
;
A
#
# COMPACT_ATOMS: atom_id res chain seq x y z
N MET A 1 9.95 32.49 -1.55
CA MET A 1 9.13 31.27 -1.36
C MET A 1 10.08 30.24 -0.77
N SER A 2 10.04 30.04 0.54
CA SER A 2 10.90 29.07 1.22
C SER A 2 10.57 27.67 0.73
N GLN A 3 11.55 26.91 0.25
CA GLN A 3 11.41 25.47 0.12
C GLN A 3 10.98 24.94 1.48
N GLU A 4 9.79 24.35 1.58
CA GLU A 4 9.44 23.54 2.74
C GLU A 4 10.52 22.45 2.82
N GLU A 5 11.34 22.47 3.88
CA GLU A 5 12.28 21.38 4.14
C GLU A 5 11.45 20.11 4.30
N VAL A 6 11.50 19.22 3.31
CA VAL A 6 10.91 17.90 3.42
C VAL A 6 11.83 17.10 4.34
N SER A 7 11.31 16.75 5.51
CA SER A 7 11.94 15.85 6.47
C SER A 7 11.01 14.68 6.76
N TYR A 8 11.59 13.55 7.12
CA TYR A 8 10.81 12.43 7.65
C TYR A 8 11.05 12.28 9.14
N HIS A 9 10.01 11.79 9.81
CA HIS A 9 9.97 11.64 11.25
C HIS A 9 9.72 10.17 11.56
N MET A 10 10.49 9.61 12.48
CA MET A 10 10.26 8.27 13.03
C MET A 10 9.64 8.44 14.42
N TYR A 11 8.48 7.84 14.63
CA TYR A 11 7.79 7.86 15.93
C TYR A 11 7.92 6.52 16.62
N ASN A 12 8.30 6.53 17.90
CA ASN A 12 8.27 5.35 18.77
C ASN A 12 7.07 5.47 19.73
N PRO A 13 6.03 4.61 19.59
CA PRO A 13 4.87 4.61 20.47
C PRO A 13 5.16 4.28 21.94
N GLU A 14 6.21 3.50 22.24
CA GLU A 14 6.54 3.12 23.62
C GLU A 14 7.19 4.27 24.39
N GLU A 15 8.04 5.03 23.70
CA GLU A 15 8.72 6.20 24.27
C GLU A 15 7.90 7.50 24.13
N ASP A 16 6.81 7.44 23.37
CA ASP A 16 6.04 8.60 22.90
C ASP A 16 6.95 9.70 22.30
N ARG A 17 7.95 9.28 21.50
CA ARG A 17 9.04 10.15 21.03
C ARG A 17 9.15 10.19 19.52
N VAL A 18 9.41 11.38 18.99
CA VAL A 18 9.64 11.64 17.56
C VAL A 18 11.13 11.91 17.32
N TYR A 19 11.68 11.23 16.32
CA TYR A 19 13.04 11.37 15.81
C TYR A 19 13.01 12.01 14.42
N GLU A 20 13.65 13.17 14.26
CA GLU A 20 13.67 13.89 12.99
C GLU A 20 14.92 13.55 12.17
N THR A 21 14.76 13.33 10.87
CA THR A 21 15.87 13.24 9.92
C THR A 21 15.60 14.10 8.70
N LYS A 22 16.58 14.94 8.33
CA LYS A 22 16.50 15.81 7.15
C LYS A 22 16.87 15.02 5.90
N ASN A 23 15.86 14.58 5.16
CA ASN A 23 16.01 13.96 3.85
C ASN A 23 14.73 14.15 3.04
N ASP A 24 14.90 14.41 1.74
CA ASP A 24 13.82 14.68 0.79
C ASP A 24 13.35 13.38 0.12
N TYR A 25 12.98 12.39 0.95
CA TYR A 25 12.46 11.10 0.50
C TYR A 25 10.95 11.04 0.66
N ARG A 26 10.29 10.47 -0.34
CA ARG A 26 8.93 9.93 -0.20
C ARG A 26 9.00 8.41 -0.05
N PHE A 27 8.34 7.90 0.98
CA PHE A 27 8.22 6.47 1.23
C PHE A 27 7.13 5.86 0.33
N LEU A 28 7.43 4.70 -0.25
CA LEU A 28 6.51 3.96 -1.12
C LEU A 28 6.06 2.65 -0.49
N GLY A 29 6.90 2.02 0.32
CA GLY A 29 6.58 0.80 1.05
C GLY A 29 7.75 0.37 1.93
N SER A 30 7.53 -0.65 2.76
CA SER A 30 8.55 -1.16 3.68
C SER A 30 8.49 -2.68 3.81
N SER A 31 9.61 -3.25 4.24
CA SER A 31 9.76 -4.65 4.59
C SER A 31 10.76 -4.74 5.75
N GLY A 32 10.24 -4.95 6.96
CA GLY A 32 11.09 -4.89 8.14
C GLY A 32 11.62 -3.47 8.38
N LYS A 33 12.94 -3.39 8.61
CA LYS A 33 13.70 -2.13 8.69
C LYS A 33 14.07 -1.50 7.34
N TRP A 34 13.72 -2.15 6.22
CA TRP A 34 14.02 -1.66 4.89
C TRP A 34 12.84 -0.90 4.30
N PHE A 35 13.13 0.23 3.69
CA PHE A 35 12.14 1.11 3.09
C PHE A 35 12.47 1.35 1.63
N LEU A 36 11.45 1.25 0.79
CA LEU A 36 11.51 1.69 -0.59
C LEU A 36 11.14 3.17 -0.63
N VAL A 37 12.06 4.00 -1.10
CA VAL A 37 11.91 5.45 -1.17
C VAL A 37 12.20 5.98 -2.57
N VAL A 38 11.59 7.13 -2.89
CA VAL A 38 11.90 7.94 -4.07
C VAL A 38 12.40 9.31 -3.62
N ASP A 39 13.49 9.78 -4.22
CA ASP A 39 14.01 11.14 -3.96
C ASP A 39 13.37 12.19 -4.88
N SER A 40 13.70 13.47 -4.68
CA SER A 40 13.26 14.56 -5.56
C SER A 40 13.79 14.49 -6.99
N ARG A 41 14.80 13.64 -7.25
CA ARG A 41 15.30 13.35 -8.61
C ARG A 41 14.56 12.18 -9.24
N LEU A 42 13.51 11.65 -8.60
CA LEU A 42 12.75 10.50 -9.07
C LEU A 42 13.63 9.23 -9.22
N ASP A 43 14.69 9.12 -8.43
CA ASP A 43 15.51 7.92 -8.29
C ASP A 43 14.97 7.05 -7.14
N LEU A 44 14.89 5.74 -7.37
CA LEU A 44 14.45 4.78 -6.37
C LEU A 44 15.62 4.23 -5.55
N TYR A 45 15.40 4.10 -4.25
CA TYR A 45 16.35 3.49 -3.31
C TYR A 45 15.63 2.54 -2.37
N ILE A 46 16.31 1.46 -2.02
CA ILE A 46 15.99 0.67 -0.83
C ILE A 46 16.97 1.12 0.25
N ILE A 47 16.46 1.73 1.31
CA ILE A 47 17.26 2.24 2.43
C ILE A 47 16.95 1.45 3.69
N ASN A 48 17.95 1.25 4.53
CA ASN A 48 17.71 0.88 5.91
C ASN A 48 17.66 2.18 6.73
N VAL A 49 16.65 2.35 7.58
CA VAL A 49 16.52 3.59 8.37
C VAL A 49 17.34 3.56 9.65
N PHE A 50 17.84 2.39 10.06
CA PHE A 50 18.66 2.21 11.26
C PHE A 50 20.15 2.02 10.94
N SER A 51 20.49 1.47 9.77
CA SER A 51 21.85 1.43 9.26
C SER A 51 21.93 2.35 8.03
N ASN A 52 23.00 3.14 7.86
CA ASN A 52 23.17 4.02 6.68
C ASN A 52 23.34 3.26 5.34
N GLU A 53 22.86 2.01 5.27
CA GLU A 53 22.86 1.14 4.10
C GLU A 53 21.80 1.61 3.10
N ARG A 54 22.21 1.69 1.83
CA ARG A 54 21.37 2.10 0.72
C ARG A 54 21.67 1.29 -0.53
N ILE A 55 20.63 0.89 -1.24
CA ILE A 55 20.71 0.19 -2.51
C ILE A 55 19.98 1.06 -3.53
N ARG A 56 20.71 1.61 -4.50
CA ARG A 56 20.10 2.35 -5.61
C ARG A 56 19.50 1.37 -6.61
N LEU A 57 18.21 1.54 -6.91
CA LEU A 57 17.55 0.80 -7.98
C LEU A 57 17.81 1.48 -9.34
N PRO A 58 17.69 0.75 -10.46
CA PRO A 58 17.84 1.35 -11.78
C PRO A 58 16.77 2.42 -12.05
N PRO A 59 17.04 3.39 -12.94
CA PRO A 59 16.05 4.39 -13.34
C PRO A 59 14.78 3.75 -13.92
N LEU A 60 13.60 4.29 -13.58
CA LEU A 60 12.29 3.77 -13.98
C LEU A 60 12.10 3.68 -15.50
N GLU A 61 12.75 4.56 -16.25
CA GLU A 61 12.78 4.60 -17.71
C GLU A 61 13.58 3.45 -18.36
N ARG A 62 14.30 2.62 -17.59
CA ARG A 62 15.01 1.43 -18.12
C ARG A 62 14.10 0.23 -18.40
N VAL A 63 12.80 0.45 -18.49
CA VAL A 63 11.85 -0.59 -18.89
C VAL A 63 11.94 -0.79 -20.40
N LYS A 64 11.92 -2.05 -20.83
CA LYS A 64 11.76 -2.41 -22.24
C LYS A 64 10.39 -3.04 -22.42
N SER A 65 9.50 -2.34 -23.11
CA SER A 65 8.19 -2.86 -23.52
C SER A 65 7.86 -2.36 -24.92
N SER A 66 7.12 -3.17 -25.67
CA SER A 66 6.52 -2.76 -26.94
C SER A 66 5.09 -2.25 -26.76
N LEU A 67 4.61 -2.09 -25.52
CA LEU A 67 3.25 -1.65 -25.21
C LEU A 67 3.22 -0.25 -24.61
N TYR A 68 4.34 0.24 -24.11
CA TYR A 68 4.48 1.59 -23.58
C TYR A 68 5.94 2.00 -23.53
N ASN A 69 6.16 3.31 -23.45
CA ASN A 69 7.46 3.92 -23.21
C ASN A 69 7.36 4.91 -22.03
N ILE A 70 8.44 5.00 -21.26
CA ILE A 70 8.54 5.92 -20.11
C ILE A 70 9.73 6.84 -20.37
N GLU A 71 9.45 8.13 -20.53
CA GLU A 71 10.47 9.14 -20.72
C GLU A 71 10.55 10.06 -19.51
N ARG A 72 11.76 10.23 -18.96
CA ARG A 72 11.97 11.13 -17.84
C ARG A 72 11.99 12.57 -18.33
N LEU A 73 11.11 13.39 -17.77
CA LEU A 73 11.11 14.82 -18.00
C LEU A 73 12.11 15.44 -17.01
N GLY A 74 13.20 16.02 -17.54
CA GLY A 74 14.35 16.43 -16.74
C GLY A 74 14.02 17.24 -15.47
N GLY A 75 14.80 17.01 -14.42
CA GLY A 75 14.57 17.58 -13.09
C GLY A 75 13.54 16.77 -12.29
N ASP A 76 12.60 17.47 -11.66
CA ASP A 76 11.52 16.96 -10.82
C ASP A 76 10.16 16.93 -11.54
N LYS A 77 10.16 17.15 -12.86
CA LYS A 77 8.94 17.32 -13.69
C LYS A 77 8.11 16.04 -13.88
N GLY A 78 8.64 14.88 -13.48
CA GLY A 78 7.97 13.59 -13.61
C GLY A 78 8.39 12.83 -14.86
N PHE A 79 7.45 12.04 -15.39
CA PHE A 79 7.64 11.17 -16.55
C PHE A 79 6.51 11.38 -17.56
N GLU A 80 6.86 11.31 -18.84
CA GLU A 80 5.90 11.14 -19.91
C GLU A 80 5.75 9.64 -20.20
N LEU A 81 4.53 9.14 -20.06
CA LEU A 81 4.17 7.77 -20.34
C LEU A 81 3.40 7.73 -21.67
N PHE A 82 4.02 7.12 -22.68
CA PHE A 82 3.34 6.78 -23.93
C PHE A 82 2.80 5.36 -23.82
N ILE A 83 1.50 5.16 -24.06
CA ILE A 83 0.88 3.83 -24.10
C ILE A 83 0.45 3.55 -25.54
N GLU A 84 1.02 2.49 -26.12
CA GLU A 84 0.69 2.01 -27.47
C GLU A 84 -0.68 1.32 -27.46
N GLU A 85 -1.42 1.48 -28.55
CA GLU A 85 -2.83 1.09 -28.76
C GLU A 85 -3.32 -0.05 -27.86
N ALA A 86 -4.12 0.28 -26.85
CA ALA A 86 -4.55 -0.70 -25.87
C ALA A 86 -5.88 -1.40 -26.24
N THR A 87 -6.73 -0.79 -27.10
CA THR A 87 -8.04 -1.32 -27.55
C THR A 87 -8.55 -0.63 -28.84
N PRO A 88 -9.60 -1.16 -29.53
CA PRO A 88 -10.23 -0.51 -30.69
C PRO A 88 -10.93 0.84 -30.42
N TYR A 89 -11.04 1.27 -29.15
CA TYR A 89 -11.85 2.43 -28.74
C TYR A 89 -11.07 3.52 -28.01
N ASN A 90 -9.77 3.33 -27.73
CA ASN A 90 -8.91 4.34 -27.12
C ASN A 90 -7.73 4.63 -28.04
N SER A 91 -7.54 5.90 -28.38
CA SER A 91 -6.32 6.37 -29.05
C SER A 91 -5.11 6.24 -28.14
N SER A 92 -3.93 6.03 -28.73
CA SER A 92 -2.63 6.15 -28.04
C SER A 92 -2.60 7.41 -27.18
N ALA A 93 -2.20 7.27 -25.92
CA ALA A 93 -2.25 8.35 -24.95
C ALA A 93 -0.86 8.67 -24.43
N ASN A 94 -0.53 9.97 -24.45
CA ASN A 94 0.57 10.53 -23.67
C ASN A 94 -0.01 11.00 -22.34
N ILE A 95 0.51 10.44 -21.25
CA ILE A 95 0.07 10.74 -19.89
C ILE A 95 1.26 11.26 -19.12
N LEU A 96 1.12 12.47 -18.58
CA LEU A 96 2.08 13.01 -17.62
C LEU A 96 1.84 12.33 -16.26
N VAL A 97 2.85 11.62 -15.75
CA VAL A 97 2.82 10.99 -14.43
C VAL A 97 3.94 11.55 -13.56
N THR A 98 3.71 11.69 -12.27
CA THR A 98 4.68 12.24 -11.32
C THR A 98 5.07 11.20 -10.29
N THR A 99 5.99 11.54 -9.36
CA THR A 99 6.22 10.67 -8.20
C THR A 99 4.93 10.40 -7.46
N LYS A 100 3.99 11.38 -7.41
CA LYS A 100 2.69 11.20 -6.79
C LYS A 100 2.06 9.93 -7.34
N ASP A 101 1.95 9.74 -8.63
CA ASP A 101 1.25 8.60 -9.24
C ASP A 101 1.97 7.25 -9.05
N LEU A 102 3.22 7.25 -8.58
CA LEU A 102 4.02 6.04 -8.34
C LEU A 102 3.52 5.27 -7.10
N ARG A 103 3.35 3.97 -7.27
CA ARG A 103 3.00 3.00 -6.23
C ARG A 103 3.94 1.83 -6.28
N ALA A 104 4.36 1.34 -5.12
CA ALA A 104 5.27 0.23 -5.05
C ALA A 104 5.17 -0.53 -3.74
N VAL A 105 5.59 -1.80 -3.78
CA VAL A 105 5.71 -2.68 -2.62
C VAL A 105 7.09 -3.31 -2.62
N LEU A 106 7.62 -3.56 -1.43
CA LEU A 106 8.95 -4.10 -1.19
C LEU A 106 8.83 -5.35 -0.35
N TRP A 107 9.61 -6.36 -0.70
CA TRP A 107 9.89 -7.50 0.16
C TRP A 107 11.40 -7.74 0.23
N VAL A 108 11.91 -7.97 1.44
CA VAL A 108 13.32 -8.25 1.71
C VAL A 108 13.46 -9.54 2.51
N ASP A 109 14.33 -10.44 2.06
CA ASP A 109 14.83 -11.59 2.83
C ASP A 109 16.23 -11.26 3.34
N GLU A 110 16.34 -10.86 4.61
CA GLU A 110 17.63 -10.50 5.21
C GLU A 110 18.61 -11.67 5.25
N LYS A 111 18.10 -12.89 5.47
CA LYS A 111 18.92 -14.10 5.60
C LYS A 111 19.60 -14.43 4.29
N LYS A 112 18.86 -14.34 3.18
CA LYS A 112 19.38 -14.57 1.83
C LYS A 112 19.97 -13.31 1.20
N ARG A 113 19.83 -12.15 1.86
CA ARG A 113 20.12 -10.83 1.31
C ARG A 113 19.44 -10.63 -0.04
N ASP A 114 18.22 -11.11 -0.19
CA ASP A 114 17.44 -11.02 -1.41
C ASP A 114 16.33 -9.96 -1.25
N TYR A 115 15.85 -9.42 -2.36
CA TYR A 115 14.75 -8.47 -2.34
C TYR A 115 13.99 -8.49 -3.66
N VAL A 116 12.71 -8.14 -3.57
CA VAL A 116 11.81 -7.96 -4.69
C VAL A 116 11.08 -6.63 -4.51
N VAL A 117 11.06 -5.84 -5.58
CA VAL A 117 10.31 -4.60 -5.68
C VAL A 117 9.30 -4.76 -6.80
N VAL A 118 8.03 -4.45 -6.51
CA VAL A 118 6.98 -4.34 -7.51
C VAL A 118 6.49 -2.89 -7.52
N TRP A 119 6.30 -2.31 -8.69
CA TRP A 119 5.86 -0.93 -8.83
C TRP A 119 5.00 -0.70 -10.08
N GLY A 120 4.23 0.39 -10.06
CA GLY A 120 3.41 0.85 -11.17
C GLY A 120 2.99 2.31 -10.99
N PHE A 121 2.54 2.95 -12.07
CA PHE A 121 1.87 4.25 -12.00
C PHE A 121 0.36 4.04 -11.96
N GLU A 122 -0.37 4.85 -11.19
CA GLU A 122 -1.83 4.77 -11.08
C GLU A 122 -2.54 4.86 -12.44
N ALA A 123 -2.03 5.69 -13.36
CA ALA A 123 -2.55 5.84 -14.72
C ALA A 123 -2.02 4.78 -15.71
N CYS A 124 -1.16 3.86 -15.26
CA CYS A 124 -0.57 2.84 -16.10
C CYS A 124 -1.12 1.46 -15.73
N PRO A 125 -1.65 0.70 -16.70
CA PRO A 125 -2.22 -0.62 -16.42
C PRO A 125 -1.16 -1.71 -16.26
N TYR A 126 0.12 -1.39 -16.43
CA TYR A 126 1.21 -2.36 -16.37
C TYR A 126 1.93 -2.26 -15.03
N LEU A 127 2.03 -3.40 -14.35
CA LEU A 127 2.88 -3.58 -13.19
C LEU A 127 4.26 -4.09 -13.61
N ARG A 128 5.28 -3.68 -12.87
CA ARG A 128 6.67 -4.03 -13.16
C ARG A 128 7.34 -4.47 -11.89
N PHE A 129 8.37 -5.29 -12.02
CA PHE A 129 9.15 -5.71 -10.89
C PHE A 129 10.64 -5.76 -11.18
N TRP A 130 11.38 -5.75 -10.08
CA TRP A 130 12.82 -5.87 -10.03
C TRP A 130 13.18 -6.77 -8.87
N LYS A 131 13.91 -7.86 -9.15
CA LYS A 131 14.57 -8.64 -8.10
C LYS A 131 16.08 -8.38 -8.14
N LYS A 132 16.76 -8.77 -7.07
CA LYS A 132 18.21 -8.79 -7.06
C LYS A 132 18.77 -9.65 -8.22
N GLY A 133 19.72 -9.08 -8.96
CA GLY A 133 20.37 -9.74 -10.10
C GLY A 133 19.68 -9.53 -11.45
N ASP A 134 18.54 -8.83 -11.50
CA ASP A 134 17.93 -8.44 -12.77
C ASP A 134 18.80 -7.44 -13.54
N VAL A 135 18.66 -7.41 -14.87
CA VAL A 135 19.35 -6.47 -15.77
C VAL A 135 18.42 -5.35 -16.23
N HIS A 136 17.12 -5.62 -16.32
CA HIS A 136 16.07 -4.65 -16.63
C HIS A 136 14.83 -4.94 -15.78
N TYR A 137 13.97 -3.93 -15.62
CA TYR A 137 12.64 -4.14 -15.05
C TYR A 137 11.86 -5.11 -15.92
N ARG A 138 11.17 -6.06 -15.28
CA ARG A 138 10.31 -7.04 -15.94
C ARG A 138 8.86 -6.68 -15.75
N GLU A 139 8.05 -6.97 -16.75
CA GLU A 139 6.61 -6.73 -16.70
C GLU A 139 5.89 -7.87 -15.99
N ILE A 140 4.82 -7.55 -15.27
CA ILE A 140 3.90 -8.50 -14.68
C ILE A 140 2.64 -8.53 -15.53
N SER A 141 2.34 -9.70 -16.10
CA SER A 141 1.08 -9.92 -16.79
C SER A 141 -0.01 -10.33 -15.79
N THR A 142 -1.03 -9.49 -15.62
CA THR A 142 -2.25 -9.82 -14.88
C THR A 142 -3.29 -10.43 -15.83
N GLN A 143 -4.12 -11.37 -15.37
CA GLN A 143 -5.23 -11.89 -16.21
C GLN A 143 -6.42 -10.95 -16.18
N VAL A 144 -6.59 -10.18 -15.11
CA VAL A 144 -7.49 -9.05 -15.05
C VAL A 144 -6.85 -7.91 -15.83
N ASP A 145 -7.57 -7.44 -16.82
CA ASP A 145 -7.12 -6.33 -17.63
C ASP A 145 -7.21 -5.02 -16.83
N LEU A 146 -6.09 -4.66 -16.21
CA LEU A 146 -5.92 -3.41 -15.48
C LEU A 146 -6.23 -2.18 -16.36
N ARG A 147 -6.22 -2.30 -17.71
CA ARG A 147 -6.59 -1.22 -18.64
C ARG A 147 -8.00 -0.71 -18.44
N PHE A 148 -8.94 -1.58 -18.03
CA PHE A 148 -10.35 -1.20 -17.87
C PHE A 148 -10.73 -0.83 -16.44
N TYR A 149 -9.95 -1.25 -15.47
CA TYR A 149 -10.39 -1.30 -14.08
C TYR A 149 -9.47 -0.58 -13.10
N GLY A 150 -8.22 -0.33 -13.49
CA GLY A 150 -7.23 0.33 -12.66
C GLY A 150 -6.76 -0.52 -11.46
N LEU A 151 -5.55 -0.23 -10.99
CA LEU A 151 -5.01 -0.78 -9.76
C LEU A 151 -5.68 -0.12 -8.56
N LYS A 152 -6.25 -0.92 -7.65
CA LYS A 152 -6.82 -0.41 -6.40
C LYS A 152 -5.95 -0.70 -5.19
N ASP A 153 -5.25 -1.82 -5.22
CA ASP A 153 -4.43 -2.26 -4.09
C ASP A 153 -3.42 -3.32 -4.49
N MET A 154 -2.29 -3.39 -3.79
CA MET A 154 -1.36 -4.51 -3.92
C MET A 154 -0.66 -4.82 -2.61
N VAL A 155 -0.37 -6.11 -2.39
CA VAL A 155 0.39 -6.58 -1.24
C VAL A 155 1.42 -7.58 -1.73
N LEU A 156 2.68 -7.37 -1.36
CA LEU A 156 3.76 -8.31 -1.62
C LEU A 156 4.17 -8.94 -0.29
N LYS A 157 3.99 -10.25 -0.18
CA LYS A 157 4.37 -11.03 0.99
C LYS A 157 5.21 -12.22 0.56
N GLY A 158 6.50 -12.20 0.89
CA GLY A 158 7.40 -13.21 0.33
C GLY A 158 7.54 -13.01 -1.18
N TYR A 159 7.49 -14.12 -1.89
CA TYR A 159 7.42 -14.17 -3.35
C TYR A 159 5.98 -14.21 -3.88
N SER A 160 4.97 -13.97 -3.02
CA SER A 160 3.56 -13.89 -3.38
C SER A 160 3.11 -12.43 -3.51
N LEU A 161 2.62 -12.06 -4.69
CA LEU A 161 2.01 -10.76 -4.97
C LEU A 161 0.50 -10.93 -5.05
N TYR A 162 -0.24 -10.08 -4.34
CA TYR A 162 -1.69 -10.02 -4.38
C TYR A 162 -2.07 -8.69 -5.01
N VAL A 163 -2.87 -8.69 -6.07
CA VAL A 163 -3.27 -7.49 -6.81
C VAL A 163 -4.78 -7.37 -6.80
N HIS A 164 -5.30 -6.24 -6.32
CA HIS A 164 -6.73 -5.94 -6.33
C HIS A 164 -7.08 -4.92 -7.41
N SER A 165 -8.12 -5.25 -8.16
CA SER A 165 -8.56 -4.49 -9.33
C SER A 165 -10.10 -4.45 -9.39
N GLU A 166 -10.66 -3.40 -9.98
CA GLU A 166 -12.10 -3.38 -10.29
C GLU A 166 -12.45 -4.47 -11.36
N PRO A 167 -13.72 -4.87 -11.49
CA PRO A 167 -14.84 -4.47 -10.66
C PRO A 167 -14.99 -5.35 -9.40
N ARG A 168 -13.93 -6.05 -8.92
CA ARG A 168 -13.79 -6.76 -7.60
C ARG A 168 -12.87 -8.00 -7.65
N TYR A 169 -11.86 -8.04 -8.51
CA TYR A 169 -10.99 -9.22 -8.58
C TYR A 169 -9.73 -9.02 -7.75
N THR A 170 -9.37 -10.04 -6.98
CA THR A 170 -8.06 -10.15 -6.36
C THR A 170 -7.33 -11.33 -7.00
N GLU A 171 -6.19 -11.05 -7.62
CA GLU A 171 -5.31 -12.06 -8.21
C GLU A 171 -4.16 -12.34 -7.25
N HIS A 172 -3.90 -13.62 -6.99
CA HIS A 172 -2.71 -14.09 -6.29
C HIS A 172 -1.72 -14.60 -7.33
N LEU A 173 -0.59 -13.92 -7.43
CA LEU A 173 0.53 -14.27 -8.28
C LEU A 173 1.70 -14.75 -7.43
N VAL A 174 2.43 -15.75 -7.91
CA VAL A 174 3.65 -16.25 -7.26
C VAL A 174 4.82 -16.09 -8.22
N LEU A 175 5.94 -15.57 -7.73
CA LEU A 175 7.17 -15.50 -8.50
C LEU A 175 7.78 -16.91 -8.57
N SER A 176 7.53 -17.63 -9.67
CA SER A 176 8.01 -18.99 -9.89
C SER A 176 9.33 -19.00 -10.65
N GLY A 177 10.20 -19.97 -10.34
CA GLY A 177 11.37 -20.33 -11.16
C GLY A 177 12.38 -19.22 -11.44
N HIS A 178 12.31 -18.09 -10.72
CA HIS A 178 13.08 -16.86 -10.92
C HIS A 178 12.68 -15.94 -12.08
N ASP A 179 11.71 -16.30 -12.94
CA ASP A 179 11.55 -15.61 -14.23
C ASP A 179 10.33 -14.70 -14.36
N SER A 180 9.19 -15.06 -13.75
CA SER A 180 7.96 -14.27 -13.88
C SER A 180 6.98 -14.52 -12.74
N PHE A 181 6.07 -13.56 -12.53
CA PHE A 181 4.90 -13.77 -11.68
C PHE A 181 3.84 -14.54 -12.47
N GLU A 182 3.41 -15.67 -11.92
CA GLU A 182 2.36 -16.52 -12.49
C GLU A 182 1.09 -16.45 -11.64
N VAL A 183 -0.07 -16.30 -12.28
CA VAL A 183 -1.36 -16.29 -11.59
C VAL A 183 -1.67 -17.69 -11.06
N VAL A 184 -1.80 -17.81 -9.74
CA VAL A 184 -2.09 -19.08 -9.05
C VAL A 184 -3.57 -19.17 -8.67
N SER A 185 -4.17 -18.05 -8.25
CA SER A 185 -5.59 -18.01 -7.93
C SER A 185 -6.21 -16.65 -8.23
N LYS A 186 -7.53 -16.65 -8.37
CA LYS A 186 -8.33 -15.46 -8.62
C LYS A 186 -9.59 -15.53 -7.79
N MET A 187 -9.89 -14.43 -7.14
CA MET A 187 -10.96 -14.31 -6.17
C MET A 187 -11.87 -13.16 -6.57
N LEU A 188 -13.19 -13.39 -6.57
CA LEU A 188 -14.19 -12.34 -6.84
C LEU A 188 -14.81 -11.89 -5.52
N TRP A 189 -14.66 -10.61 -5.18
CA TRP A 189 -15.23 -10.05 -3.96
C TRP A 189 -16.76 -9.89 -4.07
N PRO A 190 -17.51 -10.08 -2.96
CA PRO A 190 -18.95 -9.94 -2.96
C PRO A 190 -19.38 -8.50 -3.27
N LEU A 191 -20.60 -8.32 -3.77
CA LEU A 191 -21.25 -7.01 -3.77
C LEU A 191 -21.74 -6.76 -2.35
N LEU A 192 -20.95 -6.08 -1.51
CA LEU A 192 -21.43 -5.64 -0.21
C LEU A 192 -22.37 -4.45 -0.40
N ARG A 193 -23.67 -4.64 -0.18
CA ARG A 193 -24.66 -3.57 -0.30
C ARG A 193 -24.64 -2.66 0.93
N THR A 194 -25.02 -1.40 0.74
CA THR A 194 -25.00 -0.35 1.77
C THR A 194 -26.05 -0.46 2.87
N ASP A 195 -27.00 -1.38 2.71
CA ASP A 195 -28.10 -1.71 3.63
C ASP A 195 -27.76 -2.85 4.60
N GLU A 196 -26.80 -3.72 4.27
CA GLU A 196 -26.33 -4.81 5.14
C GLU A 196 -25.38 -4.33 6.26
N TYR A 197 -25.05 -3.04 6.30
CA TYR A 197 -24.13 -2.48 7.29
C TYR A 197 -24.85 -2.17 8.61
N GLU A 198 -24.21 -2.49 9.74
CA GLU A 198 -24.42 -1.75 10.99
C GLU A 198 -24.04 -0.28 10.71
N ARG A 199 -25.01 0.52 10.21
CA ARG A 199 -24.80 1.96 10.15
C ARG A 199 -24.51 2.42 11.57
N PRO A 200 -23.40 3.14 11.80
CA PRO A 200 -23.15 3.69 13.12
C PRO A 200 -24.36 4.54 13.49
N THR A 201 -25.03 4.21 14.58
CA THR A 201 -26.27 4.88 15.01
C THR A 201 -26.08 6.38 15.20
N ARG A 202 -24.81 6.82 15.36
CA ARG A 202 -24.38 8.21 15.57
C ARG A 202 -23.81 8.88 14.32
N ALA A 203 -23.81 8.24 13.15
CA ALA A 203 -23.25 8.83 11.94
C ALA A 203 -24.19 9.86 11.33
N ASN A 204 -23.70 11.09 11.21
CA ASN A 204 -24.35 12.16 10.47
C ASN A 204 -24.03 12.03 8.96
N LYS A 205 -22.76 11.77 8.63
CA LYS A 205 -22.30 11.70 7.24
C LYS A 205 -21.22 10.63 7.05
N ILE A 206 -21.44 9.70 6.13
CA ILE A 206 -20.39 8.80 5.63
C ILE A 206 -19.68 9.51 4.48
N PHE A 207 -18.36 9.61 4.54
CA PHE A 207 -17.58 10.30 3.51
C PHE A 207 -16.52 9.41 2.85
N SER A 208 -16.19 8.25 3.43
CA SER A 208 -15.33 7.27 2.77
C SER A 208 -15.78 5.84 3.07
N LEU A 209 -15.78 5.00 2.03
CA LEU A 209 -15.93 3.56 2.11
C LEU A 209 -14.90 2.95 1.16
N ILE A 210 -13.90 2.27 1.71
CA ILE A 210 -12.78 1.70 0.95
C ILE A 210 -12.63 0.23 1.32
N ASN A 211 -12.35 -0.60 0.32
CA ASN A 211 -11.98 -1.99 0.54
C ASN A 211 -10.50 -2.16 0.21
N ASN A 212 -9.74 -2.73 1.14
CA ASN A 212 -8.33 -3.00 1.03
C ASN A 212 -8.05 -4.50 1.15
N ILE A 213 -7.01 -4.98 0.47
CA ILE A 213 -6.55 -6.38 0.65
C ILE A 213 -5.57 -6.46 1.82
N ALA A 214 -5.69 -7.48 2.65
CA ALA A 214 -4.64 -7.85 3.58
C ALA A 214 -4.32 -9.34 3.50
N VAL A 215 -3.12 -9.72 3.91
CA VAL A 215 -2.67 -11.12 3.88
C VAL A 215 -2.26 -11.54 5.29
N THR A 216 -2.90 -12.58 5.81
CA THR A 216 -2.65 -13.09 7.16
C THR A 216 -1.27 -13.74 7.26
N THR A 217 -0.76 -14.03 8.47
CA THR A 217 0.49 -14.78 8.65
C THR A 217 0.44 -16.14 7.93
N SER A 218 -0.72 -16.79 7.92
CA SER A 218 -1.06 -18.05 7.24
C SER A 218 -1.25 -17.95 5.70
N GLN A 219 -1.01 -16.78 5.10
CA GLN A 219 -1.20 -16.50 3.66
C GLN A 219 -2.66 -16.54 3.19
N GLU A 220 -3.63 -16.37 4.10
CA GLU A 220 -5.03 -16.18 3.74
C GLU A 220 -5.28 -14.72 3.35
N VAL A 221 -6.14 -14.51 2.35
CA VAL A 221 -6.53 -13.16 1.92
C VAL A 221 -7.69 -12.67 2.79
N LEU A 222 -7.53 -11.47 3.34
CA LEU A 222 -8.54 -10.68 4.02
C LEU A 222 -9.02 -9.54 3.13
N MET A 223 -10.33 -9.33 3.07
CA MET A 223 -10.88 -8.04 2.66
C MET A 223 -11.09 -7.19 3.91
N VAL A 224 -10.46 -6.02 3.93
CA VAL A 224 -10.56 -5.04 5.01
C VAL A 224 -11.38 -3.88 4.49
N GLN A 225 -12.62 -3.77 4.95
CA GLN A 225 -13.46 -2.64 4.63
C GLN A 225 -13.30 -1.56 5.70
N THR A 226 -12.93 -0.37 5.26
CA THR A 226 -12.80 0.83 6.10
C THR A 226 -13.97 1.76 5.83
N LEU A 227 -14.75 2.06 6.87
CA LEU A 227 -15.84 3.02 6.85
C LEU A 227 -15.44 4.26 7.65
N ALA A 228 -15.24 5.38 6.96
CA ALA A 228 -14.97 6.67 7.59
C ALA A 228 -16.23 7.56 7.57
N TYR A 229 -16.59 8.07 8.74
CA TYR A 229 -17.80 8.86 8.93
C TYR A 229 -17.61 9.97 9.95
N GLU A 230 -18.48 10.95 9.90
CA GLU A 230 -18.58 12.07 10.83
C GLU A 230 -19.83 11.90 11.69
N SER A 231 -19.69 12.10 12.99
CA SER A 231 -20.78 12.07 13.95
C SER A 231 -21.58 13.38 13.95
N PHE A 232 -22.70 13.41 14.69
CA PHE A 232 -23.45 14.66 14.90
C PHE A 232 -22.68 15.71 15.73
N SER A 233 -21.63 15.32 16.48
CA SER A 233 -20.71 16.26 17.15
C SER A 233 -19.58 16.74 16.24
N PHE A 234 -19.62 16.43 14.94
CA PHE A 234 -18.57 16.71 13.96
C PHE A 234 -17.23 16.02 14.24
N GLU A 235 -17.25 14.99 15.09
CA GLU A 235 -16.11 14.11 15.32
C GLU A 235 -16.00 13.11 14.16
N ARG A 236 -14.77 12.90 13.67
CA ARG A 236 -14.50 11.91 12.62
C ARG A 236 -14.12 10.59 13.26
N HIS A 237 -14.70 9.51 12.74
CA HIS A 237 -14.47 8.16 13.23
C HIS A 237 -14.21 7.21 12.06
N ARG A 238 -13.55 6.10 12.37
CA ARG A 238 -13.38 4.96 11.47
C ARG A 238 -13.89 3.68 12.12
N MET A 239 -14.51 2.84 11.32
CA MET A 239 -14.86 1.47 11.67
C MET A 239 -14.31 0.53 10.61
N PHE A 240 -13.99 -0.68 11.04
CA PHE A 240 -13.39 -1.69 10.19
C PHE A 240 -14.24 -2.95 10.21
N HIS A 241 -14.45 -3.53 9.03
CA HIS A 241 -15.04 -4.86 8.88
C HIS A 241 -14.07 -5.75 8.13
N LEU A 242 -13.85 -6.94 8.67
CA LEU A 242 -12.96 -7.93 8.08
C LEU A 242 -13.79 -9.04 7.47
N TYR A 243 -13.36 -9.51 6.30
CA TYR A 243 -13.99 -10.64 5.64
C TYR A 243 -12.94 -11.64 5.15
N LYS A 244 -13.22 -12.92 5.33
CA LYS A 244 -12.42 -14.05 4.84
C LYS A 244 -13.19 -14.83 3.79
N GLU A 245 -12.47 -15.41 2.84
CA GLU A 245 -13.06 -16.44 1.98
C GLU A 245 -13.22 -17.74 2.75
N GLN A 246 -14.40 -18.32 2.66
CA GLN A 246 -14.69 -19.66 3.11
C GLN A 246 -15.69 -20.28 2.12
N ASP A 247 -15.32 -21.43 1.54
CA ASP A 247 -16.16 -22.17 0.59
C ASP A 247 -16.76 -21.28 -0.53
N THR A 248 -15.91 -20.46 -1.18
CA THR A 248 -16.28 -19.50 -2.25
C THR A 248 -17.22 -18.36 -1.81
N LYS A 249 -17.44 -18.19 -0.51
CA LYS A 249 -18.22 -17.09 0.08
C LYS A 249 -17.33 -16.24 0.97
N PHE A 250 -17.68 -14.96 1.08
CA PHE A 250 -17.01 -14.07 2.02
C PHE A 250 -17.83 -14.00 3.29
N ILE A 251 -17.21 -14.42 4.38
CA ILE A 251 -17.80 -14.35 5.71
C ILE A 251 -17.16 -13.20 6.48
N LYS A 252 -17.98 -12.44 7.19
CA LYS A 252 -17.47 -11.43 8.13
C LYS A 252 -16.75 -12.15 9.27
N VAL A 253 -15.59 -11.66 9.66
CA VAL A 253 -14.84 -12.13 10.82
C VAL A 253 -14.67 -10.99 11.82
N ASP A 254 -14.87 -11.28 13.09
CA ASP A 254 -14.84 -10.26 14.15
C ASP A 254 -13.50 -10.23 14.92
N SER A 255 -12.56 -11.11 14.56
CA SER A 255 -11.27 -11.21 15.24
C SER A 255 -10.14 -11.65 14.30
N LEU A 256 -8.95 -11.08 14.53
CA LEU A 256 -7.67 -11.53 13.98
C LEU A 256 -6.97 -12.57 14.87
N GLY A 257 -7.54 -12.88 16.04
CA GLY A 257 -6.93 -13.76 17.03
C GLY A 257 -5.70 -13.10 17.67
N ASP A 258 -4.59 -13.82 17.69
CA ASP A 258 -3.31 -13.38 18.26
C ASP A 258 -2.42 -12.66 17.22
N GLU A 259 -3.06 -12.02 16.22
CA GLU A 259 -2.39 -11.24 15.19
C GLU A 259 -2.83 -9.77 15.25
N ALA A 260 -1.98 -8.89 14.73
CA ALA A 260 -2.29 -7.50 14.45
C ALA A 260 -2.17 -7.21 12.96
N LEU A 261 -3.10 -6.43 12.41
CA LEU A 261 -3.08 -5.98 11.02
C LEU A 261 -2.38 -4.62 10.92
N PHE A 262 -1.32 -4.57 10.13
CA PHE A 262 -0.72 -3.30 9.69
C PHE A 262 -1.37 -2.93 8.36
N LEU A 263 -2.44 -2.14 8.42
CA LEU A 263 -3.28 -1.83 7.25
C LEU A 263 -2.44 -1.18 6.16
N ASP A 264 -1.58 -0.23 6.50
CA ASP A 264 -0.71 0.47 5.53
C ASP A 264 0.21 -0.49 4.74
N LEU A 265 0.54 -1.66 5.31
CA LEU A 265 1.35 -2.71 4.68
C LEU A 265 0.49 -3.82 4.05
N GLY A 266 -0.76 -3.97 4.49
CA GLY A 266 -1.67 -5.02 4.05
C GLY A 266 -1.25 -6.41 4.51
N ILE A 267 -0.55 -6.50 5.63
CA ILE A 267 -0.14 -7.78 6.20
C ILE A 267 -0.54 -7.82 7.66
N THR A 268 -0.82 -9.03 8.15
CA THR A 268 -0.83 -9.26 9.59
C THR A 268 0.52 -9.77 10.07
N VAL A 269 0.80 -9.49 11.33
CA VAL A 269 1.96 -10.01 12.07
C VAL A 269 1.47 -10.63 13.37
N PRO A 270 2.18 -11.60 13.94
CA PRO A 270 1.89 -12.09 15.29
C PRO A 270 1.92 -10.92 16.29
N ALA A 271 1.02 -10.97 17.27
CA ALA A 271 1.09 -10.06 18.40
C ALA A 271 2.39 -10.29 19.19
N ASP A 272 2.93 -9.21 19.72
CA ASP A 272 4.19 -9.24 20.45
C ASP A 272 4.21 -8.12 21.48
N HIS A 273 4.00 -8.49 22.74
CA HIS A 273 4.01 -7.56 23.86
C HIS A 273 5.38 -6.92 24.10
N THR A 274 6.47 -7.52 23.64
CA THR A 274 7.82 -6.96 23.77
C THR A 274 8.11 -5.87 22.74
N LEU A 275 7.30 -5.80 21.68
CA LEU A 275 7.36 -4.78 20.62
C LEU A 275 6.13 -3.87 20.63
N GLY A 276 5.28 -3.95 21.66
CA GLY A 276 4.06 -3.16 21.78
C GLY A 276 2.99 -3.48 20.74
N ILE A 277 3.03 -4.66 20.11
CA ILE A 277 2.02 -5.11 19.14
C ILE A 277 0.85 -5.73 19.89
N GLU A 278 -0.27 -5.01 19.90
CA GLU A 278 -1.50 -5.43 20.54
C GLU A 278 -2.24 -6.47 19.68
N PRO A 279 -2.65 -7.63 20.23
CA PRO A 279 -3.42 -8.63 19.49
C PRO A 279 -4.78 -8.07 19.09
N ASN A 280 -5.37 -8.67 18.05
CA ASN A 280 -6.70 -8.33 17.56
C ASN A 280 -6.90 -6.84 17.26
N SER A 281 -5.86 -6.20 16.73
CA SER A 281 -5.82 -4.76 16.50
C SER A 281 -5.42 -4.43 15.06
N ILE A 282 -5.84 -3.25 14.59
CA ILE A 282 -5.54 -2.72 13.26
C ILE A 282 -4.76 -1.43 13.44
N TYR A 283 -3.52 -1.42 13.00
CA TYR A 283 -2.64 -0.24 12.92
C TYR A 283 -2.88 0.41 11.56
N PHE A 284 -3.28 1.68 11.55
CA PHE A 284 -3.59 2.40 10.33
C PHE A 284 -3.18 3.87 10.42
N THR A 285 -2.96 4.49 9.26
CA THR A 285 -2.78 5.94 9.13
C THR A 285 -3.82 6.56 8.21
N ARG A 286 -4.22 5.86 7.15
CA ARG A 286 -5.18 6.32 6.15
C ARG A 286 -5.98 5.15 5.61
N ASP A 287 -7.12 5.46 5.00
CA ASP A 287 -7.98 4.47 4.36
C ASP A 287 -7.58 4.21 2.90
N ASP A 288 -6.90 5.16 2.23
CA ASP A 288 -6.51 5.07 0.82
C ASP A 288 -5.00 4.81 0.66
N ARG A 289 -4.61 3.52 0.59
CA ARG A 289 -3.19 3.14 0.45
C ARG A 289 -2.61 3.42 -0.93
N PHE A 290 -3.42 3.22 -1.97
CA PHE A 290 -2.94 3.20 -3.36
C PHE A 290 -3.61 4.25 -4.28
N CYS A 291 -4.78 4.79 -3.98
CA CYS A 291 -5.39 5.82 -4.83
C CYS A 291 -5.14 7.20 -4.23
N HIS A 292 -4.72 8.18 -5.05
CA HIS A 292 -4.66 9.56 -4.58
C HIS A 292 -6.05 10.11 -4.31
N LYS A 293 -6.47 10.20 -3.04
CA LYS A 293 -7.60 11.05 -2.67
C LYS A 293 -7.10 12.42 -2.24
N ARG A 294 -7.61 13.48 -2.90
CA ARG A 294 -7.29 14.88 -2.57
C ARG A 294 -7.61 15.27 -1.12
N ASP A 295 -8.51 14.53 -0.47
CA ASP A 295 -9.03 14.80 0.87
C ASP A 295 -8.71 13.68 1.88
N SER A 296 -7.63 12.91 1.68
CA SER A 296 -7.24 11.85 2.62
C SER A 296 -6.89 12.43 3.99
N TYR A 297 -7.65 12.05 5.03
CA TYR A 297 -7.38 12.42 6.42
C TYR A 297 -6.38 11.44 7.03
N ILE A 298 -5.20 11.94 7.42
CA ILE A 298 -4.19 11.16 8.14
C ILE A 298 -4.61 11.07 9.60
N ASP A 299 -4.69 9.84 10.09
CA ASP A 299 -5.06 9.49 11.46
C ASP A 299 -4.19 8.31 11.91
N ILE A 300 -3.11 8.61 12.64
CA ILE A 300 -2.16 7.60 13.11
C ILE A 300 -2.76 6.98 14.37
N CYS A 301 -3.32 5.78 14.23
CA CYS A 301 -4.17 5.17 15.23
C CYS A 301 -4.06 3.65 15.28
N VAL A 302 -4.49 3.09 16.41
CA VAL A 302 -4.70 1.64 16.58
C VAL A 302 -6.17 1.38 16.91
N TYR A 303 -6.84 0.57 16.09
CA TYR A 303 -8.22 0.14 16.31
C TYR A 303 -8.24 -1.25 16.93
N ASN A 304 -8.90 -1.42 18.07
CA ASN A 304 -9.08 -2.72 18.69
C ASN A 304 -10.42 -3.35 18.24
N LEU A 305 -10.37 -4.51 17.59
CA LEU A 305 -11.55 -5.15 17.00
C LEU A 305 -12.55 -5.65 18.06
N ALA A 306 -12.07 -6.13 19.21
CA ALA A 306 -12.93 -6.67 20.26
C ALA A 306 -13.74 -5.58 20.97
N THR A 307 -13.07 -4.47 21.32
CA THR A 307 -13.70 -3.36 22.05
C THR A 307 -14.33 -2.30 21.13
N LYS A 308 -14.00 -2.34 19.83
CA LYS A 308 -14.38 -1.33 18.83
C LYS A 308 -13.92 0.09 19.21
N THR A 309 -12.75 0.20 19.86
CA THR A 309 -12.17 1.47 20.31
C THR A 309 -10.95 1.87 19.48
N ILE A 310 -10.68 3.18 19.41
CA ILE A 310 -9.50 3.75 18.75
C ILE A 310 -8.57 4.32 19.80
N LYS A 311 -7.31 3.92 19.76
CA LYS A 311 -6.20 4.51 20.51
C LYS A 311 -5.51 5.54 19.63
N HIS A 312 -5.50 6.79 20.11
CA HIS A 312 -4.81 7.92 19.48
C HIS A 312 -3.45 8.16 20.12
N PHE A 313 -2.55 8.83 19.40
CA PHE A 313 -1.22 9.24 19.88
C PHE A 313 -1.13 10.77 19.92
N PRO A 314 -1.41 11.42 21.06
CA PRO A 314 -1.54 12.88 21.15
C PRO A 314 -0.26 13.65 20.77
N SER A 315 0.92 13.08 20.99
CA SER A 315 2.21 13.68 20.60
C SER A 315 2.32 13.96 19.10
N LEU A 316 1.61 13.19 18.27
CA LEU A 316 1.58 13.34 16.82
C LEU A 316 0.59 14.40 16.33
N SER A 317 -0.36 14.82 17.16
CA SER A 317 -1.45 15.72 16.77
C SER A 317 -1.00 17.10 16.28
N ASN A 318 0.19 17.55 16.70
CA ASN A 318 0.75 18.85 16.32
C ASN A 318 1.59 18.80 15.03
N LEU A 319 1.86 17.61 14.49
CA LEU A 319 2.68 17.45 13.29
C LEU A 319 1.86 17.70 12.02
N LYS A 320 2.38 18.55 11.13
CA LYS A 320 1.81 18.75 9.80
C LYS A 320 2.36 17.69 8.84
N LEU A 321 1.83 16.48 8.95
CA LEU A 321 2.25 15.35 8.12
C LEU A 321 1.60 15.40 6.74
N LYS A 322 2.38 15.09 5.70
CA LYS A 322 1.89 14.89 4.32
C LYS A 322 1.55 13.42 4.05
N ASP A 323 2.19 12.51 4.78
CA ASP A 323 1.98 11.07 4.70
C ASP A 323 2.46 10.43 6.01
N ALA A 324 2.01 9.21 6.29
CA ALA A 324 2.46 8.40 7.42
C ALA A 324 2.28 6.92 7.09
N GLN A 325 3.06 6.05 7.72
CA GLN A 325 2.93 4.60 7.57
C GLN A 325 3.42 3.91 8.84
N TRP A 326 2.64 2.97 9.35
CA TRP A 326 3.13 2.02 10.33
C TRP A 326 4.08 1.02 9.70
N PHE A 327 5.17 0.69 10.39
CA PHE A 327 6.07 -0.37 9.98
C PHE A 327 6.44 -1.26 11.16
N PHE A 328 6.87 -2.48 10.86
CA PHE A 328 7.34 -3.44 11.83
C PHE A 328 8.83 -3.71 11.61
N PRO A 329 9.73 -3.39 12.56
CA PRO A 329 11.15 -3.72 12.45
C PRO A 329 11.32 -5.24 12.66
N SER A 330 11.51 -5.97 11.55
CA SER A 330 11.65 -7.44 11.51
C SER A 330 12.92 -7.97 12.15
#